data_AF-A0A6A8FMQ4-F1
#
_entry.id   AF-A0A6A8FMQ4-F1
#
_cell.length_a   1.000
_cell.length_b   1.000
_cell.length_c   1.000
_cell.angle_alpha   90.00
_cell.angle_beta   90.00
_cell.angle_gamma   90.00
#
_symmetry.space_group_name_H-M   'P 1'
#
loop_
_entity.id
_entity.type
_entity.pdbx_description
1 polymer ?
#
loop_
_entity_poly.entity_id
_entity_poly.type
_entity_poly.pdbx_seq_one_letter_code
_entity_poly.pdbx_strand_id
1 'polypeptide(L)' 'MYKDPVCNMMVDEKKTEYISQAEGRNVYLCSAACKSEFEKNSTKYGY' A
#
# COMPACT_ATOMS: atom_id res chain seq x y z
N MET A 1 -2.12 9.68 7.85
CA MET A 1 -1.43 8.45 8.25
C MET A 1 -2.27 7.24 7.86
N TYR A 2 -1.85 6.57 6.79
CA TYR A 2 -2.40 5.31 6.32
C TYR A 2 -1.57 4.16 6.84
N LYS A 3 -2.16 2.97 6.87
CA LYS A 3 -1.47 1.77 7.29
C LYS A 3 -1.14 0.93 6.06
N ASP A 4 0.14 0.62 5.89
CA ASP A 4 0.60 -0.28 4.85
C ASP A 4 0.05 -1.68 5.13
N PRO A 5 -0.74 -2.29 4.23
CA PRO A 5 -1.33 -3.60 4.45
C PRO A 5 -0.31 -4.76 4.37
N VAL A 6 0.86 -4.56 3.77
CA VAL A 6 1.92 -5.56 3.63
C VAL A 6 2.74 -5.67 4.90
N CYS A 7 3.27 -4.54 5.36
CA CYS A 7 4.18 -4.50 6.51
C CYS A 7 3.55 -3.96 7.80
N ASN A 8 2.27 -3.58 7.76
CA ASN A 8 1.54 -2.99 8.89
C ASN A 8 2.11 -1.66 9.40
N MET A 9 3.00 -1.04 8.64
CA MET A 9 3.70 0.20 9.01
C MET A 9 2.78 1.42 8.80
N MET A 10 2.96 2.46 9.63
CA MET A 10 2.32 3.75 9.39
C MET A 10 3.03 4.50 8.28
N VAL A 11 2.26 4.91 7.29
CA VAL A 11 2.70 5.61 6.09
C VAL A 11 1.98 6.94 6.01
N ASP A 12 2.71 8.02 5.81
CA ASP A 12 2.11 9.31 5.55
C ASP A 12 1.92 9.51 4.04
N GLU A 13 0.67 9.67 3.61
CA GLU A 13 0.31 9.98 2.21
C GLU A 13 1.05 11.20 1.64
N LYS A 14 1.46 12.13 2.51
CA LYS A 14 2.20 13.35 2.13
C LYS A 14 3.71 13.14 2.02
N LYS A 15 4.22 12.03 2.57
CA LYS A 15 5.65 11.68 2.55
C LYS A 15 5.94 10.50 1.63
N THR A 16 4.97 9.62 1.41
CA THR A 16 5.13 8.49 0.51
C THR A 16 4.74 8.87 -0.91
N GLU A 17 5.58 8.47 -1.85
CA GLU A 17 5.28 8.51 -3.29
C GLU A 17 4.79 7.13 -3.77
N TYR A 18 4.79 6.12 -2.88
CA TYR A 18 4.38 4.76 -3.19
C TYR A 18 2.88 4.58 -2.95
N ILE A 19 2.11 4.84 -4.00
CA ILE A 19 0.66 4.68 -4.00
C ILE A 19 0.29 3.63 -5.05
N SER A 20 -0.60 2.71 -4.67
CA SER A 20 -1.26 1.74 -5.55
C SER A 20 -2.76 1.94 -5.51
N GLN A 21 -3.46 1.52 -6.56
CA GLN A 21 -4.90 1.57 -6.61
C GLN A 21 -5.44 0.13 -6.58
N ALA A 22 -6.30 -0.17 -5.62
CA ALA A 22 -6.94 -1.48 -5.50
C ALA A 22 -8.40 -1.30 -5.09
N GLU A 23 -9.31 -2.04 -5.75
CA GLU A 23 -10.75 -1.89 -5.59
C GLU A 23 -11.28 -0.44 -5.66
N GLY A 24 -10.65 0.40 -6.49
CA GLY A 24 -11.02 1.82 -6.63
C GLY A 24 -10.60 2.70 -5.44
N ARG A 25 -9.79 2.19 -4.51
CA ARG A 25 -9.19 2.94 -3.39
C ARG A 25 -7.69 3.07 -3.57
N ASN A 26 -7.15 4.22 -3.14
CA ASN A 26 -5.72 4.44 -3.09
C ASN A 26 -5.14 3.80 -1.81
N VAL A 27 -4.16 2.94 -1.99
CA VAL A 27 -3.41 2.24 -0.94
C VAL A 27 -2.01 2.83 -0.87
N TYR A 28 -1.64 3.27 0.32
CA TYR A 28 -0.38 3.94 0.59
C TYR A 28 0.60 2.95 1.19
N LEU A 29 1.77 2.87 0.57
CA LEU A 29 2.78 1.85 0.89
C LEU A 29 4.05 2.53 1.39
N CYS A 30 4.76 1.87 2.28
CA CYS A 30 5.95 2.44 2.92
C CYS A 30 7.15 2.47 1.98
N SER A 31 7.15 1.62 0.96
CA SER A 31 8.29 1.37 0.07
C SER A 31 7.85 0.74 -1.25
N ALA A 32 8.72 0.82 -2.25
CA ALA A 32 8.52 0.16 -3.54
C ALA A 32 8.38 -1.37 -3.41
N ALA A 33 9.05 -1.99 -2.43
CA ALA A 33 8.94 -3.43 -2.17
C ALA A 33 7.53 -3.81 -1.71
N CYS A 34 6.98 -3.08 -0.74
CA CYS A 34 5.59 -3.27 -0.30
C CYS A 34 4.63 -2.99 -1.46
N LYS A 35 4.90 -1.98 -2.29
CA LYS A 35 4.10 -1.71 -3.49
C LYS A 35 4.04 -2.91 -4.44
N SER A 36 5.19 -3.45 -4.83
CA SER A 36 5.24 -4.62 -5.72
C SER A 36 4.62 -5.87 -5.10
N GLU A 37 4.76 -6.07 -3.79
CA GLU A 37 4.15 -7.19 -3.07
C GLU A 37 2.62 -7.05 -2.99
N PHE A 38 2.16 -5.83 -2.72
CA PHE A 38 0.76 -5.46 -2.72
C PHE A 38 0.16 -5.67 -4.11
N GLU A 39 0.75 -5.13 -5.18
CA GLU A 39 0.25 -5.32 -6.55
C GLU A 39 0.23 -6.79 -6.99
N LYS A 40 1.15 -7.62 -6.50
CA LYS A 40 1.15 -9.07 -6.75
C LYS A 40 0.11 -9.84 -5.94
N ASN A 41 -0.26 -9.33 -4.75
CA ASN A 41 -1.11 -10.03 -3.79
C ASN A 41 -2.27 -9.16 -3.28
N SER A 42 -2.80 -8.22 -4.08
CA SER A 42 -3.81 -7.24 -3.64
C SER A 42 -5.01 -7.95 -3.00
N THR A 43 -5.46 -9.03 -3.64
CA THR A 43 -6.57 -9.90 -3.19
C THR A 43 -6.31 -10.57 -1.85
N LYS A 44 -5.04 -10.86 -1.50
CA LYS A 44 -4.67 -11.49 -0.23
C LYS A 44 -4.86 -10.53 0.95
N TYR A 45 -4.77 -9.23 0.70
CA TYR A 45 -4.95 -8.18 1.71
C TYR A 45 -6.39 -7.66 1.78
N GLY A 46 -7.32 -8.25 1.02
CA GLY A 46 -8.73 -7.86 1.00
C GLY A 46 -9.00 -6.58 0.21
N TYR A 47 -8.22 -6.36 -0.86
CA TYR A 47 -8.37 -5.29 -1.85
C TYR A 47 -8.39 -5.84 -3.29
#